data_AF-A0A2A6PLA7-F1
#
_entry.id   AF-A0A2A6PLA7-F1
#
_cell.length_a   1.000
_cell.length_b   1.000
_cell.length_c   1.000
_cell.angle_alpha   90.00
_cell.angle_beta   90.00
_cell.angle_gamma   90.00
#
_symmetry.space_group_name_H-M   'P 1'
#
loop_
_entity.id
_entity.type
_entity.pdbx_description
1 polymer ?
#
loop_
_entity_poly.entity_id
_entity_poly.type
_entity_poly.pdbx_seq_one_letter_code
_entity_poly.pdbx_strand_id
1 'polypeptide(L)' 'MPKEKQQAGRTGKGGFVVGRAGFAKISAVEGIRLKPAMTKRAAEATAKGLSAEEYRRTILRSYRKS' A
#
# COMPACT_ATOMS: atom_id res chain seq x y z
N MET A 1 -24.19 8.40 -15.35
CA MET A 1 -22.92 8.14 -14.63
C MET A 1 -23.11 6.90 -13.75
N PRO A 2 -22.40 5.79 -13.98
CA PRO A 2 -22.56 4.63 -13.11
C PRO A 2 -21.95 4.94 -11.74
N LYS A 3 -22.75 4.81 -10.67
CA LYS A 3 -22.30 4.94 -9.28
C LYS A 3 -21.36 3.79 -8.96
N GLU A 4 -20.11 4.09 -8.60
CA GLU A 4 -19.19 3.10 -8.01
C GLU A 4 -19.83 2.51 -6.75
N LYS A 5 -20.16 1.22 -6.80
CA LYS A 5 -20.60 0.46 -5.63
C LYS A 5 -19.38 0.26 -4.73
N GLN A 6 -19.25 1.12 -3.72
CA GLN A 6 -18.36 0.85 -2.59
C GLN A 6 -18.94 -0.35 -1.82
N GLN A 7 -18.36 -1.54 -2.04
CA GLN A 7 -18.66 -2.70 -1.22
C GLN A 7 -18.07 -2.46 0.17
N ALA A 8 -18.91 -1.96 1.07
CA ALA A 8 -18.59 -1.86 2.48
C ALA A 8 -18.50 -3.29 3.06
N GLY A 9 -17.30 -3.86 3.01
CA GLY A 9 -16.98 -5.09 3.73
C GLY A 9 -17.17 -4.83 5.22
N ARG A 10 -18.07 -5.61 5.85
CA ARG A 10 -18.40 -5.53 7.28
C ARG A 10 -17.14 -5.57 8.14
N THR A 11 -16.89 -4.49 8.87
CA THR A 11 -15.77 -4.37 9.82
C THR A 11 -16.17 -4.97 11.17
N GLY A 12 -15.75 -6.21 11.42
CA GLY A 12 -15.64 -6.72 12.79
C GLY A 12 -14.55 -5.96 13.53
N LYS A 13 -14.91 -5.26 14.62
CA LYS A 13 -14.04 -4.54 15.57
C LYS A 13 -12.99 -3.58 14.96
N GLY A 14 -13.41 -2.34 14.73
CA GLY A 14 -12.64 -1.15 15.15
C GLY A 14 -11.49 -0.63 14.28
N GLY A 15 -11.48 -0.88 12.97
CA GLY A 15 -10.47 -0.29 12.07
C GLY A 15 -11.05 0.11 10.72
N PHE A 16 -10.52 1.19 10.13
CA PHE A 16 -10.81 1.58 8.75
C PHE A 16 -9.70 1.07 7.83
N VAL A 17 -10.09 0.37 6.75
CA VAL A 17 -9.15 -0.01 5.69
C VAL A 17 -9.16 1.08 4.64
N VAL A 18 -8.04 1.78 4.49
CA VAL A 18 -7.86 2.77 3.42
C VAL A 18 -7.19 2.07 2.23
N GLY A 19 -7.85 2.09 1.07
CA GLY A 19 -7.27 1.60 -0.17
C GLY A 19 -6.08 2.44 -0.64
N ARG A 20 -5.28 1.92 -1.58
CA ARG A 20 -4.04 2.57 -2.10
C ARG A 20 -4.24 4.04 -2.50
N ALA A 21 -5.33 4.35 -3.20
CA ALA A 21 -5.61 5.72 -3.64
C ALA A 21 -5.91 6.66 -2.47
N GLY A 22 -6.64 6.20 -1.45
CA GLY A 22 -6.93 6.98 -0.24
C GLY A 22 -5.66 7.21 0.58
N PHE A 23 -4.82 6.18 0.74
CA PHE A 23 -3.56 6.30 1.44
C PHE A 23 -2.62 7.29 0.74
N ALA A 24 -2.55 7.27 -0.60
CA ALA A 24 -1.75 8.22 -1.37
C ALA A 24 -2.18 9.68 -1.18
N LYS A 25 -3.50 9.95 -1.11
CA LYS A 25 -4.03 11.29 -0.82
C LYS A 25 -3.62 11.78 0.56
N ILE A 26 -3.76 10.93 1.57
CA ILE A 26 -3.37 11.24 2.96
C ILE A 26 -1.86 11.49 3.04
N SER A 27 -1.06 10.58 2.49
CA SER A 27 0.40 10.68 2.48
C SER A 27 0.91 11.96 1.80
N ALA A 28 0.23 12.45 0.76
CA ALA A 28 0.59 13.69 0.09
C ALA A 28 0.39 14.92 0.99
N VAL A 29 -0.70 14.94 1.78
CA VAL A 29 -0.98 16.02 2.74
C VAL A 29 -0.01 15.96 3.92
N GLU A 30 0.28 14.76 4.42
CA GLU A 30 1.20 14.54 5.55
C GLU A 30 2.70 14.67 5.17
N GLY A 31 3.02 14.87 3.89
CA GLY A 31 4.39 15.00 3.40
C GLY A 31 5.17 13.67 3.37
N ILE A 32 4.50 12.53 3.50
CA ILE A 32 5.11 11.21 3.42
C ILE A 32 5.47 10.90 1.96
N ARG A 33 6.77 10.88 1.67
CA ARG A 33 7.31 10.58 0.33
C ARG A 33 8.19 9.34 0.34
N LEU A 34 8.07 8.53 -0.70
CA LEU A 34 8.95 7.39 -0.91
C LEU A 34 10.35 7.87 -1.33
N LYS A 35 11.38 7.30 -0.69
CA LYS A 35 12.76 7.44 -1.17
C LYS A 35 12.94 6.69 -2.50
N PRO A 36 13.92 7.04 -3.35
CA PRO A 36 14.11 6.38 -4.65
C PRO A 36 14.19 4.84 -4.57
N ALA A 37 14.89 4.31 -3.56
CA ALA A 37 14.99 2.86 -3.34
C ALA A 37 13.64 2.20 -2.94
N MET A 38 12.73 2.94 -2.32
CA MET A 38 11.38 2.46 -2.02
C MET A 38 10.52 2.47 -3.28
N THR A 39 10.60 3.53 -4.09
CA THR A 39 9.89 3.63 -5.37
C THR A 39 10.29 2.51 -6.33
N LYS A 40 11.61 2.23 -6.43
CA LYS A 40 12.11 1.12 -7.26
C LYS A 40 11.53 -0.22 -6.83
N ARG A 41 11.52 -0.53 -5.52
CA ARG A 41 10.92 -1.76 -5.00
C ARG A 41 9.41 -1.86 -5.29
N ALA A 42 8.68 -0.76 -5.18
CA ALA A 42 7.25 -0.74 -5.51
C ALA A 42 7.00 -1.03 -7.00
N ALA A 43 7.83 -0.47 -7.89
CA ALA A 43 7.78 -0.74 -9.32
C ALA A 43 8.11 -2.21 -9.63
N GLU A 44 9.18 -2.75 -9.03
CA GLU A 44 9.58 -4.15 -9.20
C GLU A 44 8.50 -5.13 -8.71
N ALA A 45 7.87 -4.84 -7.57
CA ALA A 45 6.79 -5.67 -7.06
C ALA A 45 5.58 -5.70 -7.99
N THR A 46 5.26 -4.54 -8.60
CA THR A 46 4.19 -4.42 -9.60
C THR A 46 4.55 -5.19 -10.86
N ALA A 47 5.78 -5.02 -11.38
CA ALA A 47 6.25 -5.71 -12.57
C ALA A 47 6.31 -7.24 -12.41
N LYS A 48 6.67 -7.73 -11.22
CA LYS A 48 6.73 -9.15 -10.89
C LYS A 48 5.38 -9.76 -10.48
N GLY A 49 4.33 -8.94 -10.39
CA GLY A 49 3.00 -9.40 -9.96
C GLY A 49 2.98 -9.98 -8.55
N LEU A 50 3.82 -9.47 -7.63
CA LEU A 50 3.92 -10.01 -6.28
C LEU A 50 2.61 -9.90 -5.52
N SER A 51 2.28 -10.94 -4.75
CA SER A 51 1.22 -10.85 -3.76
C SER A 51 1.56 -9.82 -2.68
N ALA A 52 0.53 -9.34 -1.98
CA ALA A 52 0.71 -8.38 -0.89
C ALA A 52 1.60 -8.94 0.24
N GLU A 53 1.61 -10.25 0.46
CA GLU A 53 2.50 -10.89 1.44
C GLU A 53 3.95 -10.90 0.99
N GLU A 54 4.22 -11.31 -0.26
CA GLU A 54 5.57 -11.37 -0.80
C GLU A 54 6.20 -9.98 -0.87
N TYR A 55 5.40 -8.97 -1.25
CA TYR A 55 5.83 -7.59 -1.25
C TYR A 55 6.20 -7.13 0.17
N ARG A 56 5.36 -7.42 1.17
CA ARG A 56 5.64 -7.12 2.59
C ARG A 56 6.92 -7.80 3.08
N ARG A 57 7.12 -9.09 2.81
CA ARG A 57 8.35 -9.82 3.16
C ARG A 57 9.58 -9.18 2.52
N THR A 58 9.46 -8.71 1.29
CA THR A 58 10.56 -8.04 0.57
C THR A 58 10.94 -6.72 1.24
N ILE A 59 9.97 -5.90 1.64
CA ILE A 59 10.22 -4.68 2.41
C ILE A 59 10.91 -5.01 3.73
N LEU A 60 10.36 -5.96 4.51
CA LEU A 60 10.92 -6.36 5.80
C LEU A 60 12.38 -6.83 5.67
N ARG A 61 12.68 -7.66 4.67
CA ARG A 61 14.07 -8.12 4.41
C ARG A 61 15.03 -6.97 4.13
N SER A 62 14.60 -5.94 3.39
CA SER A 62 15.46 -4.79 3.09
C SER A 62 15.77 -3.90 4.31
N TYR A 63 14.92 -3.92 5.34
CA TYR A 63 15.05 -3.06 6.52
C TYR A 63 15.40 -3.83 7.80
N ARG A 64 15.51 -5.16 7.71
CA ARG A 64 15.97 -5.97 8.83
C ARG A 64 17.40 -5.56 9.16
N LYS A 65 17.63 -5.08 10.38
CA LYS A 65 18.98 -4.89 10.91
C LYS A 65 19.65 -6.25 11.01
N SER A 66 20.89 -6.31 10.54
CA SER A 66 21.80 -7.44 10.74
C SER A 66 21.99 -7.73 12.22
#